data_AF-S7XIP1-F1
#
_entry.id   AF-S7XIP1-F1
#
_cell.length_a   1.000
_cell.length_b   1.000
_cell.length_c   1.000
_cell.angle_alpha   90.00
_cell.angle_beta   90.00
_cell.angle_gamma   90.00
#
_symmetry.space_group_name_H-M   'P 1'
#
loop_
_entity.id
_entity.type
_entity.pdbx_description
1 polymer ?
#
loop_
_entity_poly.entity_id
_entity_poly.type
_entity_poly.pdbx_seq_one_letter_code
_entity_poly.pdbx_strand_id
1 'polypeptide(L)'
;MALTFKKIGETVYKMDSTYDANFGDWIRNEENSRIIGHHLSQYVDEYSVDDIILVLKWIVKDWTLRSIILLSRKMIIEDLMINKDKKKILKRIDIIKGLVETWNSIFISEFIISVIKTFTNEEKTEFIKVLLSTFEINKRKDILYQIKPKVDSDIKLDINEKITVKCSSSENNI
;
A
#
# COMPACT_ATOMS: atom_id res chain seq x y z
N MET A 1 13.17 -17.17 12.89
CA MET A 1 13.82 -15.99 13.50
C MET A 1 13.30 -14.75 12.78
N ALA A 2 12.74 -13.75 13.47
CA ALA A 2 12.06 -12.62 12.80
C ALA A 2 13.00 -11.75 11.95
N LEU A 3 12.53 -11.29 10.79
CA LEU A 3 13.19 -10.32 9.94
C LEU A 3 13.22 -8.94 10.64
N THR A 4 14.30 -8.17 10.47
CA THR A 4 14.46 -6.83 11.06
C THR A 4 15.20 -5.93 10.09
N PHE A 5 15.07 -4.60 10.21
CA PHE A 5 15.84 -3.65 9.38
C PHE A 5 17.35 -3.88 9.45
N LYS A 6 17.87 -4.19 10.65
CA LYS A 6 19.29 -4.51 10.86
C LYS A 6 19.71 -5.70 10.00
N LYS A 7 18.95 -6.80 10.05
CA LYS A 7 19.23 -8.01 9.27
C LYS A 7 19.11 -7.80 7.76
N ILE A 8 18.14 -7.00 7.31
CA ILE A 8 18.01 -6.64 5.90
C ILE A 8 19.29 -5.90 5.46
N GLY A 9 19.71 -4.89 6.22
CA GLY A 9 20.94 -4.14 5.94
C GLY A 9 22.20 -5.00 5.96
N GLU A 10 22.36 -5.89 6.94
CA GLU A 10 23.48 -6.83 7.02
C GLU A 10 23.52 -7.80 5.84
N THR A 11 22.35 -8.28 5.41
CA THR A 11 22.22 -9.19 4.26
C THR A 11 22.60 -8.49 2.96
N VAL A 12 22.10 -7.27 2.75
CA VAL A 12 22.42 -6.45 1.58
C VAL A 12 23.90 -6.10 1.56
N TYR A 13 24.48 -5.66 2.68
CA TYR A 13 25.90 -5.37 2.80
C TYR A 13 26.78 -6.59 2.49
N LYS A 14 26.38 -7.77 2.99
CA LYS A 14 27.08 -9.01 2.68
C LYS A 14 27.00 -9.34 1.19
N MET A 15 25.88 -9.10 0.55
CA MET A 15 25.73 -9.32 -0.89
C MET A 15 26.61 -8.35 -1.69
N ASP A 16 26.58 -7.06 -1.37
CA ASP A 16 27.40 -6.03 -2.03
C ASP A 16 28.89 -6.35 -1.91
N SER A 17 29.36 -6.69 -0.71
CA SER A 17 30.76 -7.07 -0.49
C SER A 17 31.17 -8.40 -1.13
N THR A 18 30.25 -9.37 -1.23
CA THR A 18 30.55 -10.68 -1.85
C THR A 18 30.68 -10.56 -3.36
N TYR A 19 29.88 -9.68 -3.98
CA TYR A 19 29.78 -9.57 -5.44
C TYR A 19 30.40 -8.30 -6.02
N ASP A 20 31.10 -7.50 -5.21
CA ASP A 20 31.62 -6.18 -5.58
C ASP A 20 30.56 -5.33 -6.30
N ALA A 21 29.38 -5.29 -5.69
CA ALA A 21 28.18 -4.67 -6.23
C ALA A 21 27.75 -3.47 -5.36
N ASN A 22 26.80 -2.70 -5.87
CA ASN A 22 26.16 -1.63 -5.12
C ASN A 22 24.63 -1.74 -5.13
N PHE A 23 24.13 -2.94 -4.85
CA PHE A 23 22.70 -3.22 -4.81
C PHE A 23 22.01 -2.43 -3.71
N GLY A 24 22.63 -2.26 -2.54
CA GLY A 24 22.04 -1.51 -1.43
C GLY A 24 21.69 -0.07 -1.78
N ASP A 25 22.60 0.64 -2.46
CA ASP A 25 22.32 2.00 -2.94
C ASP A 25 21.32 1.97 -4.10
N TRP A 26 21.46 1.00 -5.02
CA TRP A 26 20.59 0.89 -6.19
C TRP A 26 19.12 0.64 -5.81
N ILE A 27 18.84 -0.31 -4.90
CA ILE A 27 17.50 -0.68 -4.45
C ILE A 27 16.86 0.42 -3.58
N ARG A 28 17.66 1.30 -2.97
CA ARG A 28 17.18 2.44 -2.17
C ARG A 28 17.21 3.77 -2.91
N ASN A 29 17.56 3.78 -4.19
CA ASN A 29 17.48 4.97 -5.03
C ASN A 29 16.04 5.18 -5.54
N GLU A 30 15.42 6.31 -5.16
CA GLU A 30 14.06 6.71 -5.57
C GLU A 30 13.86 6.79 -7.09
N GLU A 31 14.91 7.16 -7.83
CA GLU A 31 14.86 7.26 -9.30
C GLU A 31 14.58 5.89 -9.93
N ASN A 32 14.97 4.81 -9.25
CA ASN A 32 14.76 3.43 -9.68
C ASN A 32 13.38 2.89 -9.26
N SER A 33 12.56 3.64 -8.52
CA SER A 33 11.29 3.18 -7.92
C SER A 33 10.38 2.40 -8.87
N ARG A 34 10.29 2.82 -10.14
CA ARG A 34 9.48 2.14 -11.16
C ARG A 34 10.04 0.76 -11.52
N ILE A 35 11.36 0.67 -11.73
CA ILE A 35 12.05 -0.57 -12.13
C ILE A 35 12.06 -1.54 -10.95
N ILE A 36 12.36 -1.04 -9.75
CA ILE A 36 12.31 -1.81 -8.51
C ILE A 36 10.90 -2.39 -8.31
N GLY A 37 9.87 -1.56 -8.46
CA GLY A 37 8.48 -2.01 -8.30
C GLY A 37 8.10 -3.12 -9.27
N HIS A 38 8.55 -3.03 -10.53
CA HIS A 38 8.32 -4.08 -11.52
C HIS A 38 9.00 -5.41 -11.16
N HIS A 39 10.25 -5.39 -10.70
CA HIS A 39 10.93 -6.62 -10.28
C HIS A 39 10.35 -7.20 -9.00
N LEU A 40 10.00 -6.36 -8.02
CA LEU A 40 9.42 -6.82 -6.77
C LEU A 40 8.02 -7.41 -6.96
N SER A 41 7.24 -6.99 -7.97
CA SER A 41 5.89 -7.50 -8.21
C SER A 41 5.85 -9.02 -8.39
N GLN A 42 6.92 -9.60 -8.95
CA GLN A 42 7.08 -11.02 -9.20
C GLN A 42 7.11 -11.85 -7.90
N TYR A 43 7.56 -11.24 -6.80
CA TYR A 43 7.81 -11.92 -5.54
C TYR A 43 6.75 -11.64 -4.48
N VAL A 44 5.87 -10.65 -4.67
CA VAL A 44 4.88 -10.21 -3.67
C VAL A 44 4.06 -11.36 -3.10
N ASP A 45 3.65 -12.29 -3.97
CA ASP A 45 2.78 -13.38 -3.59
C ASP A 45 3.55 -14.57 -2.95
N GLU A 46 4.88 -14.61 -3.05
CA GLU A 46 5.73 -15.71 -2.56
C GLU A 46 6.11 -15.58 -1.08
N TYR A 47 6.19 -14.36 -0.56
CA TYR A 47 6.62 -14.07 0.81
C TYR A 47 5.46 -13.75 1.75
N SER A 48 5.71 -13.77 3.06
CA SER A 48 4.70 -13.35 4.05
C SER A 48 4.38 -11.86 3.91
N VAL A 49 3.17 -11.46 4.32
CA VAL A 49 2.75 -10.04 4.30
C VAL A 49 3.70 -9.19 5.15
N ASP A 50 4.05 -9.68 6.34
CA ASP A 50 4.92 -8.96 7.29
C ASP A 50 6.33 -8.75 6.74
N ASP A 51 6.92 -9.77 6.10
CA ASP A 51 8.25 -9.65 5.50
C ASP A 51 8.26 -8.63 4.36
N ILE A 52 7.24 -8.66 3.49
CA ILE A 52 7.13 -7.68 2.39
C ILE A 52 6.94 -6.27 2.94
N ILE A 53 6.08 -6.06 3.94
CA ILE A 53 5.89 -4.74 4.57
C ILE A 53 7.20 -4.23 5.14
N LEU A 54 7.95 -5.09 5.83
CA LEU A 54 9.20 -4.71 6.47
C LEU A 54 10.27 -4.35 5.43
N VAL A 55 10.41 -5.17 4.37
CA VAL A 55 11.32 -4.87 3.26
C VAL A 55 10.93 -3.56 2.58
N LEU A 56 9.63 -3.34 2.31
CA LEU A 56 9.18 -2.10 1.68
C LEU A 56 9.48 -0.88 2.55
N LYS A 57 9.20 -0.95 3.85
CA LYS A 57 9.54 0.15 4.77
C LYS A 57 11.04 0.42 4.86
N TRP A 58 11.88 -0.61 4.70
CA TRP A 58 13.32 -0.43 4.62
C TRP A 58 13.76 0.22 3.30
N ILE A 59 13.21 -0.24 2.17
CA ILE A 59 13.48 0.33 0.83
C ILE A 59 13.11 1.81 0.80
N VAL A 60 11.87 2.13 1.15
CA VAL A 60 11.31 3.48 1.01
C VAL A 60 11.63 4.41 2.17
N LYS A 61 12.51 4.00 3.07
CA LYS A 61 12.90 4.86 4.19
C LYS A 61 13.52 6.14 3.64
N ASP A 62 12.97 7.27 4.09
CA ASP A 62 13.31 8.63 3.70
C ASP A 62 12.90 9.01 2.26
N TRP A 63 12.11 8.15 1.59
CA TRP A 63 11.63 8.44 0.24
C TRP A 63 10.53 9.50 0.18
N THR A 64 10.47 10.23 -0.93
CA THR A 64 9.33 11.09 -1.23
C THR A 64 8.04 10.28 -1.45
N LEU A 65 6.90 10.87 -1.08
CA LEU A 65 5.58 10.25 -1.31
C LEU A 65 5.37 9.89 -2.80
N ARG A 66 5.87 10.74 -3.71
CA ARG A 66 5.79 10.51 -5.17
C ARG A 66 6.44 9.18 -5.56
N SER A 67 7.65 8.92 -5.09
CA SER A 67 8.38 7.69 -5.40
C SER A 67 7.73 6.46 -4.77
N ILE A 68 7.18 6.60 -3.55
CA ILE A 68 6.43 5.51 -2.90
C ILE A 68 5.16 5.16 -3.69
N ILE A 69 4.43 6.18 -4.20
CA ILE A 69 3.28 5.96 -5.07
C ILE A 69 3.71 5.20 -6.34
N LEU A 70 4.80 5.63 -7.01
CA LEU A 70 5.30 4.96 -8.22
C LEU A 70 5.70 3.50 -7.96
N LEU A 71 6.43 3.24 -6.87
CA LEU A 71 6.81 1.90 -6.45
C LEU A 71 5.58 1.04 -6.19
N SER A 72 4.69 1.47 -5.31
CA SER A 72 3.48 0.72 -4.95
C SER A 72 2.60 0.44 -6.16
N ARG A 73 2.54 1.40 -7.11
CA ARG A 73 1.72 1.27 -8.31
C ARG A 73 2.20 0.10 -9.16
N LYS A 74 3.51 0.09 -9.45
CA LYS A 74 4.15 -0.95 -10.27
C LYS A 74 4.20 -2.29 -9.58
N MET A 75 4.40 -2.30 -8.27
CA MET A 75 4.56 -3.53 -7.50
C MET A 75 3.23 -4.24 -7.21
N ILE A 76 2.18 -3.49 -6.90
CA ILE A 76 0.95 -4.05 -6.31
C ILE A 76 -0.29 -3.63 -7.07
N ILE A 77 -0.47 -2.33 -7.31
CA ILE A 77 -1.76 -1.75 -7.75
C ILE A 77 -2.15 -2.17 -9.17
N GLU A 78 -1.21 -2.14 -10.13
CA GLU A 78 -1.51 -2.45 -11.54
C GLU A 78 -2.04 -3.89 -11.69
N ASP A 79 -1.42 -4.83 -11.00
CA ASP A 79 -1.88 -6.23 -10.95
C ASP A 79 -3.16 -6.43 -10.14
N LEU A 80 -3.41 -5.59 -9.12
CA LEU A 80 -4.56 -5.72 -8.22
C LEU A 80 -5.89 -5.64 -8.98
N MET A 81 -5.94 -4.83 -10.04
CA MET A 81 -7.14 -4.61 -10.85
C MET A 81 -7.35 -5.70 -11.90
N ILE A 82 -6.29 -6.39 -12.31
CA ILE A 82 -6.35 -7.47 -13.31
C ILE A 82 -6.72 -8.80 -12.65
N ASN A 83 -6.26 -9.01 -11.42
CA ASN A 83 -6.39 -10.28 -10.73
C ASN A 83 -7.81 -10.46 -10.17
N LYS A 84 -8.43 -11.61 -10.46
CA LYS A 84 -9.75 -11.98 -9.91
C LYS A 84 -9.65 -12.88 -8.67
N ASP A 85 -8.44 -13.29 -8.28
CA ASP A 85 -8.21 -14.07 -7.07
C ASP A 85 -8.33 -13.20 -5.82
N LYS A 86 -9.48 -13.31 -5.16
CA LYS A 86 -9.80 -12.60 -3.92
C LYS A 86 -8.74 -12.76 -2.83
N LYS A 87 -8.08 -13.92 -2.72
CA LYS A 87 -7.06 -14.17 -1.69
C LYS A 87 -5.81 -13.32 -1.96
N LYS A 88 -5.37 -13.26 -3.22
CA LYS A 88 -4.25 -12.40 -3.64
C LYS A 88 -4.58 -10.92 -3.47
N ILE A 89 -5.79 -10.50 -3.82
CA ILE A 89 -6.26 -9.13 -3.63
C ILE A 89 -6.17 -8.73 -2.15
N LEU A 90 -6.72 -9.53 -1.24
CA LEU A 90 -6.70 -9.24 0.20
C LEU A 90 -5.26 -9.16 0.73
N LYS A 91 -4.40 -10.14 0.39
CA LYS A 91 -2.98 -10.14 0.76
C LYS A 91 -2.28 -8.84 0.34
N ARG A 92 -2.51 -8.41 -0.90
CA ARG A 92 -1.90 -7.19 -1.47
C ARG A 92 -2.43 -5.91 -0.82
N ILE A 93 -3.71 -5.88 -0.45
CA ILE A 93 -4.28 -4.76 0.31
C ILE A 93 -3.68 -4.71 1.72
N ASP A 94 -3.47 -5.85 2.38
CA ASP A 94 -2.82 -5.89 3.69
C ASP A 94 -1.38 -5.36 3.63
N ILE A 95 -0.65 -5.63 2.54
CA ILE A 95 0.68 -5.05 2.30
C ILE A 95 0.60 -3.52 2.17
N ILE A 96 -0.33 -3.00 1.36
CA ILE A 96 -0.52 -1.54 1.19
C ILE A 96 -0.90 -0.90 2.52
N LYS A 97 -1.83 -1.51 3.27
CA LYS A 97 -2.20 -1.06 4.62
C LYS A 97 -0.95 -0.99 5.49
N GLY A 98 -0.20 -2.09 5.60
CA GLY A 98 0.98 -2.16 6.46
C GLY A 98 2.05 -1.14 6.11
N LEU A 99 2.20 -0.81 4.81
CA LEU A 99 3.09 0.23 4.33
C LEU A 99 2.69 1.63 4.84
N VAL A 100 1.40 1.96 4.76
CA VAL A 100 0.89 3.32 5.07
C VAL A 100 0.34 3.45 6.50
N GLU A 101 0.30 2.37 7.28
CA GLU A 101 -0.35 2.30 8.60
C GLU A 101 0.14 3.37 9.58
N THR A 102 1.43 3.73 9.53
CA THR A 102 2.02 4.72 10.45
C THR A 102 1.96 6.14 9.91
N TRP A 103 1.45 6.36 8.71
CA TRP A 103 1.36 7.69 8.11
C TRP A 103 0.18 8.47 8.69
N ASN A 104 0.26 9.79 8.62
CA ASN A 104 -0.87 10.65 8.96
C ASN A 104 -1.95 10.59 7.85
N SER A 105 -3.18 10.95 8.22
CA SER A 105 -4.36 10.82 7.35
C SER A 105 -4.25 11.65 6.07
N ILE A 106 -3.52 12.77 6.08
CA ILE A 106 -3.30 13.62 4.89
C ILE A 106 -2.45 12.85 3.87
N PHE A 107 -1.30 12.29 4.29
CA PHE A 107 -0.42 11.52 3.40
C PHE A 107 -1.13 10.28 2.85
N ILE A 108 -1.90 9.58 3.67
CA ILE A 108 -2.71 8.43 3.21
C ILE A 108 -3.73 8.87 2.17
N SER A 109 -4.40 10.02 2.38
CA SER A 109 -5.36 10.54 1.40
C SER A 109 -4.72 10.90 0.06
N GLU A 110 -3.54 11.55 0.08
CA GLU A 110 -2.80 11.90 -1.14
C GLU A 110 -2.30 10.65 -1.89
N PHE A 111 -1.86 9.65 -1.13
CA PHE A 111 -1.51 8.34 -1.68
C PHE A 111 -2.70 7.70 -2.39
N ILE A 112 -3.84 7.59 -1.72
CA ILE A 112 -5.05 6.97 -2.27
C ILE A 112 -5.50 7.72 -3.52
N ILE A 113 -5.66 9.05 -3.45
CA ILE A 113 -6.08 9.87 -4.58
C ILE A 113 -5.13 9.68 -5.76
N SER A 114 -3.82 9.66 -5.52
CA SER A 114 -2.83 9.49 -6.58
C SER A 114 -2.91 8.10 -7.21
N VAL A 115 -3.05 7.05 -6.41
CA VAL A 115 -3.14 5.65 -6.87
C VAL A 115 -4.35 5.44 -7.75
N ILE A 116 -5.52 5.94 -7.34
CA ILE A 116 -6.80 5.67 -8.02
C ILE A 116 -7.05 6.54 -9.26
N LYS A 117 -6.12 7.43 -9.64
CA LYS A 117 -6.28 8.32 -10.82
C LYS A 117 -6.56 7.58 -12.12
N THR A 118 -6.02 6.37 -12.26
CA THR A 118 -6.15 5.56 -13.48
C THR A 118 -7.28 4.53 -13.39
N PHE A 119 -8.04 4.52 -12.29
CA PHE A 119 -9.08 3.52 -12.03
C PHE A 119 -10.42 3.95 -12.64
N THR A 120 -11.26 2.97 -12.99
CA THR A 120 -12.68 3.20 -13.24
C THR A 120 -13.39 3.60 -11.95
N ASN A 121 -14.61 4.15 -12.03
CA ASN A 121 -15.34 4.54 -10.81
C ASN A 121 -15.65 3.34 -9.90
N GLU A 122 -15.93 2.18 -10.48
CA GLU A 122 -16.15 0.93 -9.75
C GLU A 122 -14.89 0.49 -9.01
N GLU A 123 -13.74 0.51 -9.69
CA GLU A 123 -12.42 0.19 -9.11
C GLU A 123 -12.03 1.18 -8.00
N LYS A 124 -12.26 2.47 -8.20
CA LYS A 124 -12.04 3.52 -7.18
C LYS A 124 -12.83 3.21 -5.92
N THR A 125 -14.14 2.98 -6.07
CA THR A 125 -15.04 2.69 -4.95
C THR A 125 -14.60 1.43 -4.20
N GLU A 126 -14.33 0.33 -4.91
CA GLU A 126 -13.94 -0.92 -4.27
C GLU A 126 -12.57 -0.81 -3.58
N PHE A 127 -11.57 -0.21 -4.23
CA PHE A 127 -10.25 -0.02 -3.64
C PHE A 127 -10.31 0.84 -2.37
N ILE A 128 -10.97 2.00 -2.43
CA ILE A 128 -11.13 2.89 -1.28
C ILE A 128 -11.84 2.15 -0.15
N LYS A 129 -12.94 1.47 -0.45
CA LYS A 129 -13.72 0.74 0.55
C LYS A 129 -12.90 -0.35 1.23
N VAL A 130 -12.24 -1.22 0.47
CA VAL A 130 -11.52 -2.35 1.05
C VAL A 130 -10.34 -1.84 1.87
N LEU A 131 -9.54 -0.91 1.33
CA LEU A 131 -8.41 -0.32 2.06
C LEU A 131 -8.87 0.39 3.34
N LEU A 132 -9.88 1.25 3.26
CA LEU A 132 -10.40 1.98 4.43
C LEU A 132 -11.05 1.08 5.48
N SER A 133 -11.63 -0.05 5.07
CA SER A 133 -12.22 -1.02 5.99
C SER A 133 -11.18 -1.66 6.93
N THR A 134 -9.90 -1.56 6.59
CA THR A 134 -8.81 -2.10 7.40
C THR A 134 -8.31 -1.16 8.50
N PHE A 135 -8.66 0.13 8.44
CA PHE A 135 -8.26 1.14 9.44
C PHE A 135 -9.29 1.28 10.57
N GLU A 136 -8.80 1.68 11.73
CA GLU A 136 -9.59 2.12 12.89
C GLU A 136 -10.57 3.25 12.54
N ILE A 137 -11.70 3.31 13.24
CA ILE A 137 -12.85 4.19 12.91
C ILE A 137 -12.43 5.67 12.82
N ASN A 138 -11.65 6.17 13.78
CA ASN A 138 -11.25 7.58 13.82
C ASN A 138 -10.32 7.93 12.64
N LYS A 139 -9.28 7.11 12.44
CA LYS A 139 -8.34 7.28 11.32
C LYS A 139 -9.04 7.19 9.97
N ARG A 140 -9.99 6.27 9.84
CA ARG A 140 -10.86 6.15 8.66
C ARG A 140 -11.65 7.43 8.39
N LYS A 141 -12.30 8.01 9.41
CA LYS A 141 -13.06 9.26 9.28
C LYS A 141 -12.18 10.41 8.80
N ASP A 142 -10.98 10.56 9.36
CA ASP A 142 -10.04 11.60 8.98
C ASP A 142 -9.58 11.46 7.52
N ILE A 143 -9.21 10.25 7.11
CA ILE A 143 -8.83 9.97 5.72
C ILE A 143 -10.01 10.28 4.79
N LEU A 144 -11.23 9.87 5.17
CA LEU A 144 -12.42 10.09 4.36
C LEU A 144 -12.76 11.57 4.21
N TYR A 145 -12.59 12.37 5.26
CA TYR A 145 -12.76 13.81 5.22
C TYR A 145 -11.83 14.47 4.18
N GLN A 146 -10.58 14.00 4.09
CA GLN A 146 -9.59 14.50 3.13
C GLN A 146 -9.83 14.03 1.68
N ILE A 147 -10.37 12.82 1.48
CA ILE A 147 -10.65 12.23 0.15
C ILE A 147 -11.93 12.80 -0.46
N LYS A 148 -13.00 12.97 0.34
CA LYS A 148 -14.32 13.42 -0.13
C LYS A 148 -14.32 14.64 -1.06
N PRO A 149 -13.57 15.72 -0.81
CA PRO A 149 -13.55 16.86 -1.73
C PRO A 149 -12.86 16.57 -3.07
N LYS A 150 -12.05 15.50 -3.17
CA LYS A 150 -11.17 15.18 -4.31
C LYS A 150 -11.69 14.05 -5.21
N VAL A 151 -12.86 13.49 -4.91
CA VAL A 151 -13.50 12.42 -5.68
C VAL A 151 -14.84 12.88 -6.25
N ASP A 152 -15.31 12.23 -7.30
CA ASP A 152 -16.57 12.56 -7.99
C ASP A 152 -17.80 12.25 -7.10
N SER A 153 -18.93 12.91 -7.36
CA SER A 153 -20.17 12.78 -6.57
C SER A 153 -20.63 11.33 -6.41
N ASP A 154 -20.53 10.55 -7.48
CA ASP A 154 -21.02 9.16 -7.54
C ASP A 154 -20.20 8.29 -6.58
N ILE A 155 -18.89 8.49 -6.54
CA ILE A 155 -17.97 7.81 -5.62
C ILE A 155 -18.27 8.21 -4.17
N LYS A 156 -18.64 9.47 -3.91
CA LYS A 156 -19.00 9.92 -2.54
C LYS A 156 -20.22 9.19 -2.01
N LEU A 157 -21.24 9.01 -2.85
CA LEU A 157 -22.47 8.30 -2.47
C LEU A 157 -22.17 6.84 -2.13
N ASP A 158 -21.47 6.14 -3.02
CA ASP A 158 -21.10 4.73 -2.85
C ASP A 158 -20.27 4.46 -1.58
N ILE A 159 -19.30 5.34 -1.30
CA ILE A 159 -18.45 5.23 -0.12
C ILE A 159 -19.26 5.44 1.16
N ASN A 160 -20.19 6.41 1.18
CA ASN A 160 -20.99 6.72 2.36
C ASN A 160 -21.95 5.58 2.70
N GLU A 161 -22.62 4.98 1.71
CA GLU A 161 -23.58 3.88 1.93
C GLU A 161 -22.89 2.60 2.43
N LYS A 162 -21.70 2.27 1.91
CA LYS A 162 -21.05 0.99 2.21
C LYS A 162 -20.18 1.01 3.48
N ILE A 163 -19.75 2.19 3.95
CA ILE A 163 -18.95 2.32 5.19
C ILE A 163 -19.85 2.38 6.44
N THR A 164 -21.05 2.96 6.35
CA THR A 164 -22.03 2.99 7.47
C THR A 164 -22.60 1.62 7.80
N VAL A 165 -22.86 0.77 6.79
CA VAL A 165 -23.43 -0.58 7.00
C VAL A 165 -22.53 -1.49 7.85
N LYS A 166 -21.21 -1.25 7.88
CA LYS A 166 -20.28 -1.98 8.77
C LYS A 166 -20.17 -1.40 10.19
N CYS A 167 -20.50 -0.12 10.39
CA CYS A 167 -20.50 0.47 11.74
C CYS A 167 -21.74 0.03 12.53
N SER A 168 -22.91 -0.10 11.90
CA SER A 168 -24.14 -0.54 12.57
C SER A 168 -24.20 -2.04 12.86
N SER A 169 -23.30 -2.84 12.29
CA SER A 169 -23.25 -4.30 12.49
C SER A 169 -22.20 -4.75 13.52
N SER A 170 -21.44 -3.82 14.12
CA SER A 170 -20.48 -4.11 15.20
C SER A 170 -20.96 -3.63 16.59
N GLU A 171 -22.14 -3.02 16.69
CA GLU A 171 -22.75 -2.58 17.97
C GLU A 171 -23.82 -3.55 18.51
N ASN A 172 -24.10 -4.68 17.83
CA ASN A 172 -25.15 -5.64 18.21
C ASN A 172 -24.64 -7.07 18.44
N ASN A 173 -23.45 -7.25 19.02
CA ASN A 173 -23.08 -8.51 19.66
C ASN A 173 -22.59 -8.21 21.08
N ILE A 174 -23.56 -8.31 21.99
CA ILE A 174 -23.40 -8.46 23.45
C ILE A 174 -22.57 -9.72 23.73
#